data_AF-A0A7K1GT15-F1
#
_entry.id   AF-A0A7K1GT15-F1
#
_cell.length_a   1.000
_cell.length_b   1.000
_cell.length_c   1.000
_cell.angle_alpha   90.00
_cell.angle_beta   90.00
_cell.angle_gamma   90.00
#
_symmetry.space_group_name_H-M   'P 1'
#
loop_
_entity.id
_entity.type
_entity.pdbx_description
1 polymer ?
#
loop_
_entity_poly.entity_id
_entity_poly.type
_entity_poly.pdbx_seq_one_letter_code
_entity_poly.pdbx_strand_id
1 'polypeptide(L)' 'MAETTSNGNLDIALIDAIELDLNGVEAAMERLEKGTYFTDEITAAPLETNFLISNPLARRNP' A
#
# COMPACT_ATOMS: atom_id res chain seq x y z
N MET A 1 -22.67 -25.36 22.43
CA MET A 1 -21.77 -24.20 22.40
C MET A 1 -20.83 -24.42 21.23
N ALA A 2 -21.09 -23.78 20.09
CA ALA A 2 -20.39 -24.10 18.85
C ALA A 2 -20.17 -22.83 18.03
N GLU A 3 -19.38 -21.87 18.53
CA GLU A 3 -19.06 -20.65 17.78
C GLU A 3 -17.68 -20.09 18.19
N THR A 4 -16.57 -20.65 17.70
CA THR A 4 -15.28 -19.90 17.70
C THR A 4 -14.29 -20.34 16.61
N THR A 5 -14.50 -21.44 15.88
CA THR A 5 -13.43 -21.96 14.99
C THR A 5 -13.37 -21.34 13.58
N SER A 6 -14.29 -20.43 13.21
CA SER A 6 -14.24 -19.74 11.90
C SER A 6 -13.60 -18.35 11.93
N ASN A 7 -13.29 -17.79 13.10
CA ASN A 7 -12.83 -16.40 13.21
C ASN A 7 -11.30 -16.28 13.17
N GLY A 8 -10.57 -17.23 13.77
CA GLY A 8 -9.10 -17.15 13.86
C GLY A 8 -8.37 -17.13 12.51
N ASN A 9 -8.92 -17.78 11.47
CA ASN A 9 -8.33 -17.74 10.13
C ASN A 9 -8.61 -16.41 9.41
N LEU A 10 -9.74 -15.77 9.71
CA LEU A 10 -10.07 -14.43 9.21
C LEU A 10 -9.19 -13.38 9.89
N ASP A 11 -8.94 -13.54 11.19
CA ASP A 11 -8.10 -12.63 11.98
C ASP A 11 -6.65 -12.64 11.49
N ILE A 12 -6.09 -13.81 11.15
CA ILE A 12 -4.72 -13.92 10.61
C ILE A 12 -4.63 -13.24 9.23
N ALA A 13 -5.55 -13.54 8.32
CA ALA A 13 -5.55 -12.93 6.99
C ALA A 13 -5.74 -11.41 7.03
N LEU A 14 -6.51 -10.91 8.02
CA LEU A 14 -6.68 -9.48 8.27
C LEU A 14 -5.38 -8.84 8.77
N ILE A 15 -4.67 -9.50 9.70
CA ILE A 15 -3.37 -9.01 10.20
C ILE A 15 -2.37 -8.91 9.05
N ASP A 16 -2.24 -9.95 8.21
CA ASP A 16 -1.34 -9.95 7.05
C ASP A 16 -1.68 -8.80 6.07
N ALA A 17 -2.97 -8.53 5.84
CA ALA A 17 -3.40 -7.44 4.99
C ALA A 17 -3.05 -6.06 5.57
N ILE A 18 -3.18 -5.88 6.88
CA ILE A 18 -2.79 -4.65 7.58
C ILE A 18 -1.27 -4.45 7.51
N GLU A 19 -0.49 -5.51 7.76
CA GLU A 19 0.97 -5.43 7.67
C GLU A 19 1.44 -5.03 6.25
N LEU A 20 0.81 -5.60 5.22
CA LEU A 20 1.11 -5.23 3.84
C LEU A 20 0.79 -3.76 3.54
N ASP A 21 -0.34 -3.25 4.03
CA ASP A 21 -0.73 -1.86 3.83
C ASP A 21 0.22 -0.90 4.55
N LEU A 22 0.56 -1.19 5.81
CA LEU A 22 1.51 -0.40 6.60
C LEU A 22 2.91 -0.37 5.97
N ASN A 23 3.41 -1.50 5.47
CA ASN A 23 4.66 -1.56 4.71
C ASN A 23 4.59 -0.71 3.43
N GLY A 24 3.43 -0.68 2.78
CA GLY A 24 3.18 0.17 1.63
C GLY A 24 3.26 1.67 1.98
N VAL A 25 2.64 2.07 3.10
CA VAL A 25 2.68 3.44 3.64
C VAL A 25 4.11 3.85 3.98
N GLU A 26 4.87 3.01 4.67
CA GLU A 26 6.27 3.29 5.02
C GLU A 26 7.11 3.53 3.76
N ALA A 27 6.99 2.65 2.75
CA ALA A 27 7.68 2.83 1.48
C ALA A 27 7.24 4.10 0.72
N ALA A 28 5.98 4.53 0.85
CA ALA A 28 5.53 5.81 0.31
C ALA A 28 6.15 7.00 1.04
N MET A 29 6.23 6.94 2.37
CA MET A 29 6.87 7.98 3.18
C MET A 29 8.37 8.11 2.89
N GLU A 30 9.09 7.00 2.76
CA GLU A 30 10.51 7.05 2.37
C GLU A 30 10.72 7.72 1.01
N ARG A 31 9.84 7.46 0.04
CA ARG A 31 9.90 8.10 -1.28
C ARG A 31 9.60 9.60 -1.19
N LEU A 32 8.71 10.01 -0.29
CA LEU A 32 8.46 11.44 -0.03
C LEU A 32 9.71 12.10 0.52
N GLU A 33 10.38 11.47 1.48
CA GLU A 33 11.64 11.97 2.05
C GLU A 33 12.76 12.04 1.00
N LYS A 34 12.88 11.01 0.15
CA LYS A 34 13.86 10.95 -0.95
C LYS A 34 13.50 11.88 -2.12
N GLY A 35 12.30 12.47 -2.14
CA GLY A 35 11.82 13.31 -3.25
C GLY A 35 11.41 12.54 -4.51
N THR A 36 11.26 11.22 -4.45
CA THR A 36 10.91 10.35 -5.59
C THR A 36 9.46 9.89 -5.59
N TYR A 37 8.64 10.34 -4.64
CA TYR A 37 7.25 9.91 -4.48
C TYR A 37 6.37 10.13 -5.72
N PHE A 38 6.58 11.22 -6.45
CA PHE A 38 5.82 11.56 -7.65
C PHE A 38 6.44 11.00 -8.93
N THR A 39 7.35 10.03 -8.83
CA THR A 39 8.08 9.50 -9.98
C THR A 39 7.78 8.01 -10.15
N ASP A 40 7.46 7.62 -11.37
CA ASP A 40 7.24 6.23 -11.76
C ASP A 40 8.56 5.45 -11.69
N GLU A 41 8.57 4.34 -10.96
CA GLU A 41 9.79 3.55 -10.72
C GLU A 41 10.30 2.80 -11.95
N ILE A 42 9.47 2.59 -12.98
CA ILE A 42 9.88 1.92 -14.23
C ILE A 42 10.22 2.95 -15.30
N THR A 43 9.31 3.90 -15.54
CA THR A 43 9.42 4.81 -16.68
C THR A 43 10.21 6.07 -16.36
N ALA A 44 10.43 6.35 -15.06
CA ALA A 44 10.98 7.60 -14.54
C ALA A 44 10.14 8.84 -14.92
N ALA A 45 8.93 8.66 -15.46
CA ALA A 45 8.00 9.73 -15.74
C ALA A 45 7.30 10.20 -14.45
N PRO A 46 6.76 11.43 -14.42
CA PRO A 46 5.91 11.85 -13.32
C PRO A 46 4.67 10.96 -13.19
N LEU A 47 4.33 10.58 -11.96
CA LEU A 47 3.07 9.91 -11.63
C LEU A 47 1.90 10.89 -11.75
N GLU A 48 0.79 10.41 -12.29
CA GLU A 48 -0.43 11.21 -12.37
C GLU A 48 -0.95 11.56 -10.98
N THR A 49 -1.07 12.85 -10.68
CA THR A 49 -1.53 13.33 -9.37
C THR A 49 -2.93 12.82 -9.04
N ASN A 50 -3.83 12.78 -10.02
CA ASN A 50 -5.19 12.25 -9.84
C ASN A 50 -5.19 10.76 -9.49
N PHE A 51 -4.24 10.01 -10.05
CA PHE A 51 -4.05 8.60 -9.74
C PHE A 51 -3.52 8.40 -8.32
N LEU A 52 -2.53 9.21 -7.90
CA LEU A 52 -2.00 9.17 -6.54
C LEU A 52 -3.01 9.59 -5.47
N ILE A 53 -3.94 10.50 -5.77
CA ILE A 53 -5.04 10.85 -4.84
C ILE A 53 -5.92 9.62 -4.57
N SER A 54 -6.18 8.81 -5.60
CA SER A 54 -7.00 7.60 -5.48
C SER A 54 -6.21 6.40 -4.94
N ASN A 55 -4.92 6.33 -5.24
CA ASN A 55 -4.01 5.24 -4.89
C ASN A 55 -2.68 5.82 -4.36
N PRO A 56 -2.63 6.28 -3.10
CA PRO A 56 -1.45 6.98 -2.56
C PRO A 56 -0.21 6.09 -2.43
N LEU A 57 -0.37 4.77 -2.47
CA LEU A 57 0.73 3.82 -2.41
C LEU A 57 1.23 3.42 -3.82
N ALA A 58 0.66 4.01 -4.87
CA ALA A 58 1.08 3.75 -6.24
C ALA A 58 2.57 4.02 -6.45
N ARG A 59 3.17 3.20 -7.31
CA ARG A 59 4.57 3.30 -7.73
C ARG A 59 4.72 3.47 -9.25
N ARG A 60 3.60 3.38 -9.97
CA ARG A 60 3.52 3.36 -11.43
C ARG A 60 2.23 4.02 -11.90
N ASN A 61 2.25 4.57 -13.09
CA ASN A 61 1.04 5.02 -13.78
C ASN A 61 0.18 3.82 -14.23
N PRO A 62 -1.14 4.02 -14.44
CA PRO A 62 -2.04 2.99 -14.94
C PRO A 62 -1.65 2.45 -16.33
#